data_AF-A0A524J2A9-F1
#
_entry.id   AF-A0A524J2A9-F1
#
_cell.length_a   1.000
_cell.length_b   1.000
_cell.length_c   1.000
_cell.angle_alpha   90.00
_cell.angle_beta   90.00
_cell.angle_gamma   90.00
#
_symmetry.space_group_name_H-M   'P 1'
#
loop_
_entity.id
_entity.type
_entity.pdbx_description
1 polymer ?
#
loop_
_entity_poly.entity_id
_entity_poly.type
_entity_poly.pdbx_seq_one_letter_code
_entity_poly.pdbx_strand_id
1 'polypeptide(L)' 'MNHFNTQLVISTPITMRVLLIHADSFQYGVKDPTKMAEKLAEGQPKGHSFDEPLVVFATVESSDDNAEAIASVAA' A
#
# COMPACT_ATOMS: atom_id res chain seq x y z
N MET A 1 8.80 -24.15 -2.36
CA MET A 1 9.91 -23.23 -2.00
C MET A 1 9.58 -21.92 -2.67
N ASN A 2 8.89 -21.01 -1.97
CA ASN A 2 8.37 -19.79 -2.60
C ASN A 2 9.50 -18.78 -2.70
N HIS A 3 9.92 -18.47 -3.93
CA HIS A 3 10.89 -17.43 -4.24
C HIS A 3 10.18 -16.08 -4.23
N PHE A 4 10.27 -15.36 -3.11
CA PHE A 4 9.88 -13.95 -3.06
C PHE A 4 11.01 -13.12 -3.68
N ASN A 5 10.84 -12.72 -4.93
CA ASN A 5 11.73 -11.75 -5.57
C ASN A 5 11.29 -10.33 -5.16
N THR A 6 12.04 -9.71 -4.26
CA THR A 6 11.89 -8.30 -3.88
C THR A 6 13.01 -7.48 -4.52
N GLN A 7 12.69 -6.61 -5.48
CA GLN A 7 13.55 -5.49 -5.86
C GLN A 7 12.74 -4.33 -6.46
N LEU A 8 12.89 -3.12 -5.89
CA LEU A 8 13.42 -1.92 -6.55
C LEU A 8 13.38 -0.76 -5.55
N VAL A 9 14.53 -0.18 -5.20
CA VAL A 9 14.62 1.10 -4.47
C VAL A 9 14.90 2.18 -5.51
N ILE A 10 13.93 3.06 -5.74
CA ILE A 10 14.04 4.17 -6.70
C ILE A 10 14.72 5.35 -6.00
N SER A 11 15.87 5.79 -6.51
CA SER A 11 16.59 6.98 -6.01
C SER A 11 16.02 8.24 -6.67
N THR A 12 14.99 8.79 -6.03
CA THR A 12 14.43 10.13 -6.28
C THR A 12 14.44 10.90 -4.95
N PRO A 13 14.24 12.23 -4.88
CA PRO A 13 14.12 12.97 -3.60
C PRO A 13 12.85 12.58 -2.80
N ILE A 14 12.22 11.47 -3.17
CA ILE A 14 11.04 10.87 -2.60
C ILE A 14 11.54 9.78 -1.66
N THR A 15 11.14 9.87 -0.41
CA THR A 15 11.58 9.00 0.67
C THR A 15 10.57 7.89 0.96
N MET A 16 9.37 7.97 0.38
CA MET A 16 8.36 6.92 0.39
C MET A 16 8.97 5.55 0.07
N ARG A 17 8.65 4.56 0.92
CA ARG A 17 9.08 3.18 0.72
C ARG A 17 7.93 2.32 0.27
N VAL A 18 8.19 1.46 -0.72
CA VAL A 18 7.19 0.56 -1.29
C VAL A 18 7.67 -0.89 -1.23
N LEU A 19 6.78 -1.80 -0.85
CA LEU A 19 6.93 -3.24 -0.99
C LEU A 19 5.87 -3.74 -1.97
N LEU A 20 6.35 -4.32 -3.08
CA LEU A 20 5.52 -4.91 -4.14
C LEU A 20 5.49 -6.43 -3.99
N ILE A 21 4.28 -7.00 -3.97
CA ILE A 21 4.07 -8.46 -3.88
C ILE A 21 3.10 -8.88 -4.95
N HIS A 22 3.56 -9.63 -5.94
CA HIS A 22 2.67 -10.42 -6.79
C HIS A 22 2.23 -11.65 -6.00
N ALA A 23 0.94 -11.75 -5.69
CA ALA A 23 0.40 -12.78 -4.82
C ALA A 23 -0.70 -13.56 -5.54
N ASP A 24 -0.82 -14.86 -5.25
CA ASP A 24 -1.89 -15.68 -5.80
C ASP A 24 -3.27 -15.27 -5.23
N SER A 25 -3.29 -14.79 -3.98
CA SER A 25 -4.47 -14.18 -3.37
C SER A 25 -4.09 -13.18 -2.26
N PHE A 26 -4.96 -12.19 -2.02
CA PHE A 26 -4.84 -11.25 -0.91
C PHE A 26 -6.19 -11.04 -0.25
N GLN A 27 -6.24 -11.03 1.09
CA GLN A 27 -7.47 -10.82 1.84
C GLN A 27 -7.22 -9.86 3.00
N TYR A 28 -8.18 -8.98 3.26
CA TYR A 28 -8.13 -8.09 4.41
C TYR A 28 -9.46 -8.08 5.17
N GLY A 29 -9.38 -7.74 6.46
CA GLY A 29 -10.53 -7.49 7.31
C GLY A 29 -10.23 -6.37 8.30
N VAL A 30 -11.00 -5.30 8.25
CA VAL A 30 -10.89 -4.14 9.13
C VAL A 30 -11.24 -4.56 10.56
N LYS A 31 -10.38 -4.16 11.51
CA LYS A 31 -10.53 -4.42 12.94
C LYS A 31 -10.91 -3.14 13.66
N ASP A 32 -10.41 -2.96 14.88
CA ASP A 32 -10.66 -1.76 15.67
C ASP A 32 -9.96 -0.54 15.03
N PRO A 33 -10.66 0.62 14.94
CA PRO A 33 -10.09 1.82 14.37
C PRO A 33 -9.00 2.40 15.28
N THR A 34 -7.96 2.98 14.67
CA THR A 34 -6.98 3.80 15.39
C THR A 34 -7.53 5.21 15.63
N LYS A 35 -6.84 6.02 16.45
CA LYS A 35 -7.21 7.42 16.71
C LYS A 35 -7.24 8.29 15.45
N MET A 36 -6.46 7.93 14.44
CA MET A 36 -6.32 8.66 13.17
C MET A 36 -7.09 7.98 12.03
N ALA A 37 -7.86 6.93 12.32
CA ALA A 37 -8.58 6.19 11.29
C ALA A 37 -9.66 7.07 10.65
N GLU A 38 -9.71 7.04 9.32
CA GLU A 38 -10.79 7.66 8.55
C GLU A 38 -12.13 6.96 8.78
N LYS A 39 -13.22 7.69 8.58
CA LYS A 39 -14.56 7.11 8.61
C LYS A 39 -14.78 6.32 7.32
N LEU A 40 -15.08 5.03 7.44
CA LEU A 40 -15.51 4.22 6.30
C LEU A 40 -16.77 4.81 5.66
N ALA A 41 -16.84 4.77 4.34
CA ALA A 41 -18.03 5.21 3.61
C ALA A 41 -19.24 4.30 3.94
N GLU A 42 -20.44 4.85 3.83
CA GLU A 42 -21.66 4.06 4.06
C GLU A 42 -21.73 2.88 3.07
N GLY A 43 -21.96 1.67 3.60
CA GLY A 43 -22.00 0.45 2.80
C GLY A 43 -20.63 -0.12 2.39
N GLN A 44 -19.51 0.51 2.76
CA GLN A 44 -18.18 -0.01 2.45
C GLN A 44 -17.92 -1.33 3.21
N PRO A 45 -17.49 -2.41 2.51
CA PRO A 45 -17.27 -3.69 3.15
C PRO A 45 -16.09 -3.64 4.13
N LYS A 46 -16.26 -4.23 5.31
CA LYS A 46 -15.22 -4.34 6.35
C LYS A 46 -14.19 -5.44 6.06
N GLY A 47 -14.22 -6.05 4.88
CA GLY A 47 -13.24 -7.02 4.43
C GLY A 47 -13.48 -7.40 2.98
N HIS A 48 -12.42 -7.81 2.30
CA HIS A 48 -12.47 -8.20 0.89
C HIS A 48 -11.33 -9.16 0.55
N SER A 49 -11.47 -9.85 -0.58
CA SER A 49 -10.50 -10.79 -1.12
C SER A 49 -10.25 -10.49 -2.59
N PHE A 50 -9.01 -10.66 -3.03
CA PHE A 50 -8.55 -10.47 -4.40
C PHE A 50 -7.80 -11.71 -4.85
N ASP A 51 -8.01 -12.14 -6.10
CA ASP A 51 -7.29 -13.24 -6.74
C ASP A 51 -6.26 -12.69 -7.72
N GLU A 52 -5.04 -13.25 -7.71
CA GLU A 52 -3.87 -12.80 -8.50
C GLU A 52 -3.54 -11.28 -8.42
N PRO A 53 -3.57 -10.62 -7.25
CA PRO A 53 -3.25 -9.20 -7.16
C PRO A 53 -1.74 -8.90 -7.16
N LEU A 54 -1.39 -7.72 -7.70
CA LEU A 54 -0.18 -7.00 -7.29
C LEU A 54 -0.51 -6.15 -6.05
N VAL A 55 -0.09 -6.60 -4.88
CA VAL A 55 -0.27 -5.88 -3.62
C VAL A 55 0.85 -4.88 -3.42
N VAL A 56 0.48 -3.65 -3.10
CA VAL A 56 1.40 -2.53 -2.85
C VAL A 56 1.26 -2.09 -1.40
N PHE A 57 2.30 -2.34 -0.59
CA PHE A 57 2.42 -1.73 0.73
C PHE A 57 3.29 -0.48 0.62
N ALA A 58 2.72 0.69 0.88
CA ALA A 58 3.41 1.97 0.81
C ALA A 58 3.50 2.62 2.20
N THR A 59 4.66 3.16 2.53
CA THR A 59 4.89 3.99 3.71
C THR A 59 5.30 5.38 3.25
N VAL A 60 4.47 6.38 3.57
CA VAL A 60 4.79 7.80 3.38
C VAL A 60 5.66 8.27 4.54
N GLU A 61 6.83 8.83 4.23
CA GLU A 61 7.81 9.32 5.21
C GLU A 61 7.67 10.83 5.44
N SER A 62 8.21 11.35 6.54
CA SER A 62 8.05 12.76 6.92
C SER A 62 8.71 13.76 5.95
N SER A 63 9.63 13.30 5.12
CA SER A 63 10.32 14.08 4.08
C SER A 63 9.56 14.10 2.75
N ASP A 64 8.41 13.42 2.67
CA ASP A 64 7.56 13.37 1.48
C ASP A 64 6.64 14.61 1.42
N ASP A 65 7.22 15.78 1.11
CA ASP A 65 6.54 17.08 1.27
C ASP A 65 5.59 17.47 0.12
N ASN A 66 5.70 16.82 -1.04
CA ASN A 66 4.84 17.08 -2.20
C ASN A 66 4.05 15.83 -2.58
N ALA A 67 2.91 15.62 -1.95
CA ALA A 67 2.07 14.44 -2.13
C ALA A 67 1.68 14.18 -3.60
N GLU A 68 1.45 15.22 -4.41
CA GLU A 68 1.04 15.06 -5.82
C GLU A 68 2.20 14.56 -6.69
N ALA A 69 3.38 15.18 -6.57
CA ALA A 69 4.57 14.73 -7.30
C ALA A 69 4.97 13.31 -6.90
N ILE A 70 4.81 12.98 -5.62
CA ILE A 70 5.16 11.70 -5.04
C ILE A 70 4.19 10.60 -5.50
N ALA A 71 2.89 10.89 -5.52
CA ALA A 71 1.88 9.98 -6.06
C ALA A 71 2.07 9.74 -7.56
N SER A 72 2.44 10.77 -8.34
CA SER A 72 2.66 10.64 -9.78
C SER A 72 3.83 9.73 -10.15
N VAL A 73 4.84 9.59 -9.29
CA VAL A 73 5.99 8.69 -9.54
C VAL A 73 5.67 7.24 -9.13
N ALA A 74 4.75 7.07 -8.17
CA ALA A 74 4.34 5.76 -7.68
C ALA A 74 3.24 5.09 -8.52
N ALA A 75 2.50 5.88 -9.31
CA ALA A 75 1.39 5.45 -10.18
C ALA A 75 1.86 4.88 -11.53
#